data_AF-A0A3A3FWZ1-F1
#
_entry.id   AF-A0A3A3FWZ1-F1
#
_cell.length_a   1.000
_cell.length_b   1.000
_cell.length_c   1.000
_cell.angle_alpha   90.00
_cell.angle_beta   90.00
_cell.angle_gamma   90.00
#
_symmetry.space_group_name_H-M   'P 1'
#
loop_
_entity.id
_entity.type
_entity.pdbx_description
1 polymer ?
#
loop_
_entity_poly.entity_id
_entity_poly.type
_entity_poly.pdbx_seq_one_letter_code
_entity_poly.pdbx_strand_id
1 'polypeptide(L)'
;MLQSTSIRESVNTIARRMDREKDILFLFLTSHGSKKHELTLNQNGIELRDLEAKELGKLLKESGIRWKVVLVSACYAGGFIDPLKDEHTMVIAAARHDRTSFGCSDENDFTYFGKAFFQESLPGARSFGEAFRTARTLVAQWEAKDFNKVEGGKDDEQMHSEPQIHHPGLIEQYLDRWRAQLVTPRPGMAGPMSKSVSDEK
;
A
#
# COMPACT_ATOMS: atom_id res chain seq x y z
N MET A 1 3.06 18.02 -18.59
CA MET A 1 3.46 16.78 -19.31
C MET A 1 4.65 16.07 -18.64
N LEU A 2 5.43 16.72 -17.77
CA LEU A 2 6.71 16.16 -17.27
C LEU A 2 6.58 15.12 -16.14
N GLN A 3 5.46 15.05 -15.42
CA GLN A 3 5.41 14.28 -14.17
C GLN A 3 4.99 12.83 -14.27
N SER A 4 3.91 12.56 -15.00
CA SER A 4 3.53 11.19 -15.24
C SER A 4 4.61 10.45 -16.03
N THR A 5 5.45 11.21 -16.75
CA THR A 5 6.71 10.74 -17.32
C THR A 5 7.68 10.26 -16.24
N SER A 6 7.92 11.01 -15.15
CA SER A 6 8.84 10.57 -14.09
C SER A 6 8.39 9.28 -13.38
N ILE A 7 7.11 9.17 -13.02
CA ILE A 7 6.56 7.95 -12.40
C ILE A 7 6.64 6.78 -13.38
N ARG A 8 6.29 7.01 -14.65
CA ARG A 8 6.39 6.02 -15.72
C ARG A 8 7.81 5.54 -15.93
N GLU A 9 8.77 6.45 -16.02
CA GLU A 9 10.18 6.10 -16.18
C GLU A 9 10.74 5.37 -14.96
N SER A 10 10.31 5.74 -13.76
CA SER A 10 10.70 5.05 -12.52
C SER A 10 10.19 3.61 -12.51
N VAL A 11 8.89 3.40 -12.78
CA VAL A 11 8.30 2.05 -12.87
C VAL A 11 8.94 1.25 -14.00
N ASN A 12 9.16 1.85 -15.18
CA ASN A 12 9.83 1.18 -16.30
C ASN A 12 11.28 0.82 -15.98
N THR A 13 12.00 1.65 -15.23
CA THR A 13 13.36 1.37 -14.79
C THR A 13 13.41 0.19 -13.84
N ILE A 14 12.46 0.12 -12.90
CA ILE A 14 12.29 -1.03 -12.00
C ILE A 14 11.92 -2.28 -12.80
N ALA A 15 10.94 -2.18 -13.71
CA ALA A 15 10.49 -3.28 -14.57
C ALA A 15 11.59 -3.85 -15.48
N ARG A 16 12.62 -3.07 -15.84
CA ARG A 16 13.79 -3.55 -16.59
C ARG A 16 14.76 -4.40 -15.76
N ARG A 17 14.72 -4.27 -14.42
CA ARG A 17 15.58 -5.02 -13.50
C ARG A 17 14.88 -6.24 -12.89
N MET A 18 13.55 -6.27 -12.93
CA MET A 18 12.73 -7.37 -12.42
C MET A 18 12.64 -8.55 -13.40
N ASP A 19 12.55 -9.77 -12.87
CA ASP A 19 11.88 -10.87 -13.56
C ASP A 19 10.37 -10.58 -13.52
N ARG A 20 9.84 -10.02 -14.61
CA ARG A 20 8.45 -9.54 -14.68
C ARG A 20 7.40 -10.61 -14.42
N GLU A 21 7.75 -11.90 -14.58
CA GLU A 21 6.86 -13.03 -14.35
C GLU A 21 6.90 -13.54 -12.90
N LYS A 22 7.96 -13.20 -12.13
CA LYS A 22 8.19 -13.75 -10.79
C LYS A 22 8.30 -12.72 -9.69
N ASP A 23 8.91 -11.57 -9.97
CA ASP A 23 9.11 -10.56 -8.95
C ASP A 23 7.79 -9.83 -8.65
N ILE A 24 7.65 -9.41 -7.39
CA ILE A 24 6.49 -8.67 -6.90
C ILE A 24 6.85 -7.19 -6.83
N LEU A 25 6.11 -6.34 -7.54
CA LEU A 25 6.19 -4.90 -7.35
C LEU A 25 5.30 -4.50 -6.18
N PHE A 26 5.90 -3.96 -5.12
CA PHE A 26 5.17 -3.25 -4.08
C PHE A 26 5.27 -1.74 -4.33
N LEU A 27 4.14 -1.10 -4.65
CA LEU A 27 4.05 0.33 -4.90
C LEU A 27 3.23 1.00 -3.81
N PHE A 28 3.88 1.86 -3.02
CA PHE A 28 3.21 2.70 -2.03
C PHE A 28 3.12 4.14 -2.54
N LEU A 29 1.90 4.67 -2.63
CA LEU A 29 1.61 6.02 -3.05
C LEU A 29 0.94 6.76 -1.90
N THR A 30 1.48 7.92 -1.54
CA THR A 30 0.92 8.79 -0.50
C THR A 30 0.93 10.23 -0.98
N SER A 31 -0.22 10.89 -0.90
CA SER A 31 -0.39 12.32 -1.20
C SER A 31 -1.81 12.76 -0.81
N HIS A 32 -2.15 14.03 -1.05
CA HIS A 32 -3.55 14.44 -1.14
C HIS A 32 -4.25 13.72 -2.31
N GLY A 33 -5.55 13.51 -2.15
CA GLY A 33 -6.40 12.92 -3.16
C GLY A 33 -7.60 13.80 -3.46
N SER A 34 -8.04 13.80 -4.72
CA SER A 34 -9.19 14.58 -5.19
C SER A 34 -10.45 13.70 -5.35
N LYS A 35 -11.64 14.33 -5.34
CA LYS A 35 -12.92 13.66 -5.66
C LYS A 35 -12.96 13.06 -7.09
N LYS A 36 -12.02 13.45 -7.95
CA LYS A 36 -11.86 12.89 -9.31
C LYS A 36 -10.94 11.65 -9.32
N HIS A 37 -10.50 11.18 -8.16
CA HIS A 37 -9.58 10.06 -7.99
C HIS A 37 -8.21 10.32 -8.64
N GLU A 38 -7.66 11.48 -8.29
CA GLU A 38 -6.32 11.91 -8.68
C GLU A 38 -5.46 12.04 -7.42
N LEU A 39 -4.17 11.71 -7.53
CA LEU A 39 -3.17 12.03 -6.52
C LEU A 39 -2.53 13.37 -6.85
N THR A 40 -2.55 14.28 -5.89
CA THR A 40 -1.91 15.58 -6.06
C THR A 40 -0.40 15.40 -6.13
N LEU A 41 0.22 15.98 -7.14
CA LEU A 41 1.67 15.90 -7.33
C LEU A 41 2.35 17.27 -7.22
N ASN A 42 1.60 18.32 -6.93
CA ASN A 42 2.11 19.67 -6.80
C ASN A 42 3.19 19.77 -5.73
N GLN A 43 4.27 20.46 -6.08
CA GLN A 43 5.38 20.82 -5.19
C GLN A 43 5.51 22.34 -5.19
N ASN A 44 5.94 22.93 -4.09
CA ASN A 44 6.06 24.38 -3.98
C ASN A 44 6.93 24.95 -5.11
N GLY A 45 6.37 25.86 -5.91
CA GLY A 45 7.06 26.51 -7.04
C GLY A 45 7.06 25.71 -8.36
N ILE A 46 6.43 24.53 -8.42
CA ILE A 46 6.32 23.73 -9.66
C ILE A 46 4.88 23.25 -9.83
N GLU A 47 4.19 23.75 -10.86
CA GLU A 47 2.86 23.29 -11.24
C GLU A 47 2.92 21.99 -12.03
N LEU A 48 2.19 21.02 -11.52
CA LEU A 48 2.53 19.63 -11.72
C LEU A 48 1.19 18.88 -11.84
N ARG A 49 0.85 18.43 -13.06
CA ARG A 49 -0.42 17.73 -13.31
C ARG A 49 -0.54 16.50 -12.41
N ASP A 50 -1.67 16.39 -11.72
CA ASP A 50 -2.03 15.29 -10.83
C ASP A 50 -2.04 13.93 -11.56
N LEU A 51 -1.83 12.86 -10.81
CA LEU A 51 -1.85 11.49 -11.34
C LEU A 51 -3.26 10.91 -11.24
N GLU A 52 -3.91 10.73 -12.38
CA GLU A 52 -5.21 10.05 -12.47
C GLU A 52 -5.10 8.55 -12.22
N ALA A 53 -6.09 7.96 -11.54
CA ALA A 53 -6.17 6.51 -11.33
C ALA A 53 -6.10 5.69 -12.63
N LYS A 54 -6.78 6.15 -13.69
CA LYS A 54 -6.75 5.49 -15.01
C LYS A 54 -5.37 5.52 -15.65
N GLU A 55 -4.64 6.62 -15.48
CA GLU A 55 -3.28 6.75 -15.99
C GLU A 55 -2.31 5.82 -15.26
N LEU A 56 -2.42 5.73 -13.93
CA LEU A 56 -1.64 4.78 -13.15
C LEU A 56 -1.92 3.33 -13.58
N GLY A 57 -3.19 2.96 -13.73
CA GLY A 57 -3.57 1.62 -14.20
C GLY A 57 -2.97 1.30 -15.57
N LYS A 58 -3.05 2.25 -16.53
CA LYS A 58 -2.43 2.10 -17.85
C LYS A 58 -0.90 1.92 -17.75
N LEU A 59 -0.24 2.75 -16.96
CA LEU A 59 1.21 2.70 -16.74
C LEU A 59 1.64 1.35 -16.15
N LEU A 60 0.96 0.85 -15.12
CA LEU A 60 1.26 -0.44 -14.50
C LEU A 60 1.03 -1.60 -15.49
N LYS A 61 -0.02 -1.55 -16.31
CA LYS A 61 -0.27 -2.53 -17.36
C LYS A 61 0.84 -2.53 -18.42
N GLU A 62 1.26 -1.35 -18.87
CA GLU A 62 2.31 -1.16 -19.87
C GLU A 62 3.70 -1.57 -19.36
N SER A 63 3.94 -1.56 -18.04
CA SER A 63 5.20 -2.01 -17.45
C SER A 63 5.48 -3.51 -17.70
N GLY A 64 4.44 -4.30 -17.95
CA GLY A 64 4.52 -5.74 -18.13
C GLY A 64 4.84 -6.53 -16.85
N ILE A 65 4.95 -5.88 -15.69
CA ILE A 65 5.14 -6.56 -14.41
C ILE A 65 3.85 -7.33 -14.09
N ARG A 66 3.96 -8.62 -13.80
CA ARG A 66 2.80 -9.48 -13.54
C ARG A 66 2.23 -9.27 -12.15
N TRP A 67 3.01 -9.46 -11.09
CA TRP A 67 2.55 -9.45 -9.70
C TRP A 67 2.74 -8.08 -9.06
N LYS A 68 1.62 -7.49 -8.60
CA LYS A 68 1.61 -6.11 -8.12
C LYS A 68 0.81 -6.00 -6.82
N VAL A 69 1.38 -5.30 -5.84
CA VAL A 69 0.67 -4.84 -4.64
C VAL A 69 0.76 -3.33 -4.63
N VAL A 70 -0.39 -2.66 -4.76
CA VAL A 70 -0.48 -1.20 -4.83
C VAL A 70 -1.23 -0.70 -3.61
N LEU A 71 -0.55 0.08 -2.77
CA LEU A 71 -1.15 0.74 -1.61
C LEU A 71 -1.28 2.24 -1.90
N VAL A 72 -2.51 2.75 -1.88
CA VAL A 72 -2.83 4.16 -2.07
C VAL A 72 -3.32 4.76 -0.75
N SER A 73 -2.50 5.61 -0.15
CA SER A 73 -2.80 6.36 1.07
C SER A 73 -3.13 7.81 0.74
N ALA A 74 -4.41 8.07 0.43
CA ALA A 74 -4.93 9.40 0.11
C ALA A 74 -6.45 9.48 0.37
N CYS A 75 -7.01 10.68 0.40
CA CYS A 75 -8.46 10.86 0.30
C CYS A 75 -8.99 10.27 -1.01
N TYR A 76 -10.19 9.70 -0.99
CA TYR A 76 -10.85 9.14 -2.17
C TYR A 76 -10.08 7.98 -2.84
N ALA A 77 -9.13 7.35 -2.11
CA ALA A 77 -8.23 6.33 -2.63
C ALA A 77 -8.95 5.09 -3.19
N GLY A 78 -10.16 4.77 -2.72
CA GLY A 78 -10.96 3.68 -3.25
C GLY A 78 -11.26 3.81 -4.75
N GLY A 79 -11.22 5.03 -5.30
CA GLY A 79 -11.36 5.26 -6.75
C GLY A 79 -10.20 4.72 -7.59
N PHE A 80 -9.09 4.33 -6.97
CA PHE A 80 -7.98 3.66 -7.64
C PHE A 80 -8.22 2.15 -7.80
N ILE A 81 -9.19 1.55 -7.12
CA ILE A 81 -9.42 0.10 -7.18
C ILE A 81 -9.86 -0.31 -8.59
N ASP A 82 -10.91 0.31 -9.13
CA ASP A 82 -11.47 -0.11 -10.43
C ASP A 82 -10.51 0.06 -11.61
N PRO A 83 -9.71 1.13 -11.72
CA PRO A 83 -8.74 1.26 -12.81
C PRO A 83 -7.50 0.36 -12.70
N LEU A 84 -7.18 -0.14 -11.49
CA LEU A 84 -5.99 -0.97 -11.25
C LEU A 84 -6.32 -2.46 -11.09
N LYS A 85 -7.57 -2.83 -10.82
CA LYS A 85 -7.93 -4.22 -10.53
C LYS A 85 -7.68 -5.14 -11.73
N ASP A 86 -6.98 -6.22 -11.47
CA ASP A 86 -6.91 -7.42 -12.29
C ASP A 86 -6.64 -8.63 -11.36
N GLU A 87 -6.57 -9.84 -11.90
CA GLU A 87 -6.32 -11.06 -11.10
C GLU A 87 -4.93 -11.13 -10.46
N HIS A 88 -3.97 -10.33 -10.93
CA HIS A 88 -2.57 -10.32 -10.50
C HIS A 88 -2.21 -9.08 -9.66
N THR A 89 -3.18 -8.22 -9.38
CA THR A 89 -2.99 -6.94 -8.69
C THR A 89 -3.82 -6.89 -7.43
N MET A 90 -3.14 -6.76 -6.30
CA MET A 90 -3.75 -6.39 -5.03
C MET A 90 -3.74 -4.86 -4.91
N VAL A 91 -4.90 -4.25 -4.64
CA VAL A 91 -5.03 -2.80 -4.41
C VAL A 91 -5.55 -2.56 -3.00
N ILE A 92 -4.81 -1.78 -2.21
CA ILE A 92 -5.14 -1.42 -0.84
C ILE A 92 -5.35 0.09 -0.80
N ALA A 93 -6.53 0.53 -0.35
CA ALA A 93 -6.91 1.94 -0.31
C ALA A 93 -7.18 2.39 1.14
N ALA A 94 -6.56 3.49 1.56
CA ALA A 94 -6.72 4.04 2.91
C ALA A 94 -8.11 4.59 3.19
N ALA A 95 -8.89 4.92 2.15
CA ALA A 95 -10.24 5.43 2.27
C ALA A 95 -11.14 4.94 1.13
N ARG A 96 -12.44 4.94 1.36
CA ARG A 96 -13.46 4.67 0.35
C ARG A 96 -13.43 5.73 -0.77
N HIS A 97 -13.89 5.35 -1.96
CA HIS A 97 -13.84 6.20 -3.15
C HIS A 97 -14.47 7.60 -2.97
N ASP A 98 -15.47 7.76 -2.12
CA ASP A 98 -16.20 9.00 -1.84
C ASP A 98 -15.90 9.60 -0.46
N ARG A 99 -14.85 9.12 0.23
CA ARG A 99 -14.50 9.54 1.60
C ARG A 99 -13.07 10.04 1.73
N THR A 100 -12.82 10.86 2.75
CA THR A 100 -11.49 11.36 3.10
C THR A 100 -10.71 10.37 3.94
N SER A 101 -9.38 10.39 3.81
CA SER A 101 -8.46 9.69 4.73
C SER A 101 -8.09 10.62 5.87
N PHE A 102 -8.17 10.18 7.13
CA PHE A 102 -7.82 11.00 8.30
C PHE A 102 -6.42 10.72 8.86
N GLY A 103 -5.94 11.62 9.72
CA GLY A 103 -4.70 11.48 10.49
C GLY A 103 -3.50 12.30 10.01
N CYS A 104 -3.65 13.13 8.97
CA CYS A 104 -2.62 14.10 8.55
C CYS A 104 -2.69 15.37 9.43
N SER A 105 -2.23 15.32 10.67
CA SER A 105 -1.70 16.54 11.30
C SER A 105 -0.24 16.70 10.86
N ASP A 106 0.25 17.94 10.78
CA ASP A 106 1.63 18.25 10.34
C ASP A 106 2.73 17.56 11.18
N GLU A 107 2.36 16.99 12.33
CA GLU A 107 3.23 16.27 13.27
C GLU A 107 3.28 14.74 13.05
N ASN A 108 2.46 14.17 12.16
CA ASN A 108 2.37 12.73 11.96
C ASN A 108 3.11 12.26 10.71
N ASP A 109 4.07 11.35 10.88
CA ASP A 109 4.78 10.68 9.78
C ASP A 109 3.85 9.82 8.88
N PHE A 110 2.67 9.45 9.38
CA PHE A 110 1.70 8.61 8.67
C PHE A 110 0.25 9.04 8.92
N THR A 111 -0.61 8.80 7.92
CA THR A 111 -2.08 8.76 8.11
C THR A 111 -2.47 7.70 9.14
N TYR A 112 -3.69 7.75 9.67
CA TYR A 112 -4.20 6.67 10.55
C TYR A 112 -4.09 5.31 9.89
N PHE A 113 -4.43 5.23 8.60
CA PHE A 113 -4.27 3.99 7.86
C PHE A 113 -2.80 3.58 7.71
N GLY A 114 -1.90 4.50 7.37
CA GLY A 114 -0.47 4.20 7.22
C GLY A 114 0.14 3.63 8.49
N LYS A 115 -0.15 4.25 9.64
CA LYS A 115 0.27 3.77 10.96
C LYS A 115 -0.34 2.40 11.27
N ALA A 116 -1.66 2.29 11.15
CA ALA A 116 -2.39 1.06 11.44
C ALA A 116 -1.90 -0.11 10.58
N PHE A 117 -1.61 0.13 9.30
CA PHE A 117 -1.16 -0.89 8.37
C PHE A 117 0.30 -1.27 8.59
N PHE A 118 1.24 -0.32 8.48
CA PHE A 118 2.68 -0.63 8.48
C PHE A 118 3.27 -0.87 9.87
N GLN A 119 2.84 -0.11 10.88
CA GLN A 119 3.44 -0.20 12.22
C GLN A 119 2.72 -1.26 13.07
N GLU A 120 1.39 -1.22 13.09
CA GLU A 120 0.61 -2.04 14.04
C GLU A 120 0.25 -3.42 13.47
N SER A 121 -0.05 -3.52 12.17
CA SER A 121 -0.67 -4.72 11.61
C SER A 121 0.30 -5.60 10.81
N LEU A 122 1.09 -5.01 9.91
CA LEU A 122 1.92 -5.77 8.96
C LEU A 122 3.02 -6.62 9.62
N PRO A 123 3.75 -6.15 10.66
CA PRO A 123 4.85 -6.93 11.25
C PRO A 123 4.41 -8.28 11.83
N GLY A 124 3.19 -8.36 12.38
CA GLY A 124 2.63 -9.59 12.96
C GLY A 124 1.73 -10.39 12.02
N ALA A 125 1.37 -9.85 10.86
CA ALA A 125 0.41 -10.48 9.95
C ALA A 125 1.08 -11.53 9.05
N ARG A 126 0.34 -12.60 8.75
CA ARG A 126 0.74 -13.67 7.82
C ARG A 126 0.49 -13.32 6.35
N SER A 127 -0.44 -12.41 6.07
CA SER A 127 -0.70 -11.89 4.73
C SER A 127 -1.06 -10.40 4.75
N PHE A 128 -1.01 -9.73 3.60
CA PHE A 128 -1.47 -8.35 3.46
C PHE A 128 -2.98 -8.22 3.75
N GLY A 129 -3.79 -9.24 3.39
CA GLY A 129 -5.20 -9.28 3.73
C GLY A 129 -5.46 -9.36 5.24
N GLU A 130 -4.66 -10.12 5.99
CA GLU A 130 -4.72 -10.11 7.46
C GLU A 130 -4.31 -8.74 8.03
N ALA A 131 -3.20 -8.18 7.56
CA ALA A 131 -2.75 -6.85 7.97
C ALA A 131 -3.81 -5.78 7.73
N PHE A 132 -4.46 -5.81 6.56
CA PHE A 132 -5.52 -4.88 6.20
C PHE A 132 -6.75 -4.99 7.12
N ARG A 133 -7.19 -6.22 7.46
CA ARG A 133 -8.34 -6.40 8.37
C ARG A 133 -8.06 -5.79 9.74
N THR A 134 -6.88 -6.05 10.31
CA THR A 134 -6.46 -5.46 11.58
C THR A 134 -6.37 -3.93 11.48
N ALA A 135 -5.75 -3.42 10.41
CA ALA A 135 -5.61 -1.99 10.19
C ALA A 135 -6.97 -1.28 10.06
N ARG A 136 -7.91 -1.89 9.34
CA ARG A 136 -9.29 -1.37 9.20
C ARG A 136 -10.01 -1.28 10.54
N THR A 137 -9.83 -2.26 11.42
CA THR A 137 -10.39 -2.22 12.78
C THR A 137 -9.76 -1.11 13.62
N LEU A 138 -8.43 -0.95 13.56
CA LEU A 138 -7.72 0.11 14.28
C LEU A 138 -8.14 1.50 13.82
N VAL A 139 -8.20 1.74 12.50
CA VAL A 139 -8.65 3.01 11.92
C VAL A 139 -10.06 3.37 12.42
N ALA A 140 -11.02 2.43 12.35
CA ALA A 140 -12.38 2.68 12.81
C ALA A 140 -12.43 3.03 14.31
N GLN A 141 -11.59 2.39 15.13
CA GLN A 141 -11.50 2.69 16.56
C GLN A 141 -10.88 4.07 16.84
N TRP A 142 -9.83 4.45 16.12
CA TRP A 142 -9.16 5.73 16.30
C TRP A 142 -10.05 6.89 15.83
N GLU A 143 -10.68 6.75 14.67
CA GLU A 143 -11.66 7.72 14.16
C GLU A 143 -12.82 7.90 15.14
N ALA A 144 -13.42 6.81 15.64
CA ALA A 144 -14.50 6.89 16.62
C ALA A 144 -14.06 7.62 17.90
N LYS A 145 -12.84 7.37 18.38
CA LYS A 145 -12.31 8.04 19.59
C LYS A 145 -12.09 9.54 19.39
N ASP A 146 -11.68 9.98 18.20
CA ASP A 146 -11.40 11.39 17.95
C ASP A 146 -12.63 12.17 17.50
N PHE A 147 -13.56 11.56 16.76
CA PHE A 147 -14.84 12.20 16.45
C PHE A 147 -15.70 12.41 17.72
N ASN A 148 -15.61 11.51 18.70
CA ASN A 148 -16.26 11.71 20.00
C ASN A 148 -15.69 12.87 20.83
N LYS A 149 -14.56 13.49 20.43
CA LYS A 149 -13.98 14.67 21.11
C LYS A 149 -14.40 16.00 20.48
N VAL A 150 -15.11 15.98 19.36
CA VAL A 150 -15.56 17.20 18.67
C VAL A 150 -16.96 17.56 19.18
N GLU A 151 -17.04 18.36 20.25
CA GLU A 151 -18.33 18.93 20.69
C GLU A 151 -18.86 19.89 19.61
N GLY A 152 -20.05 19.60 19.06
CA GLY A 152 -20.79 20.50 18.16
C GLY A 152 -20.56 20.30 16.66
N GLY A 153 -19.85 19.25 16.23
CA GLY A 153 -19.77 18.86 14.82
C GLY A 153 -21.09 18.24 14.34
N LYS A 154 -21.63 18.70 13.21
CA LYS A 154 -22.83 18.09 12.61
C LYS A 154 -22.50 16.68 12.13
N ASP A 155 -23.29 15.70 12.56
CA ASP A 155 -23.10 14.26 12.32
C ASP A 155 -22.90 13.86 10.84
N ASP A 156 -23.35 14.68 9.89
CA ASP A 156 -23.34 14.36 8.45
C ASP A 156 -22.00 14.64 7.72
N GLU A 157 -21.06 15.39 8.31
CA GLU A 157 -19.79 15.75 7.65
C GLU A 157 -18.59 14.88 8.08
N GLN A 158 -18.70 14.10 9.16
CA GLN A 158 -17.62 13.24 9.65
C GLN A 158 -17.79 11.79 9.21
N MET A 159 -17.55 11.55 7.92
CA MET A 159 -17.57 10.21 7.35
C MET A 159 -16.24 9.50 7.59
N HIS A 160 -16.22 8.47 8.43
CA HIS A 160 -15.11 7.54 8.64
C HIS A 160 -14.44 7.11 7.34
N SER A 161 -13.11 6.97 7.28
CA SER A 161 -12.41 6.69 6.03
C SER A 161 -12.87 5.43 5.31
N GLU A 162 -13.31 4.39 6.04
CA GLU A 162 -13.68 3.08 5.49
C GLU A 162 -12.65 2.53 4.50
N PRO A 163 -11.43 2.17 4.95
CA PRO A 163 -10.42 1.56 4.09
C PRO A 163 -10.97 0.37 3.29
N GLN A 164 -10.47 0.19 2.07
CA GLN A 164 -10.91 -0.84 1.12
C GLN A 164 -9.74 -1.66 0.58
N ILE A 165 -10.01 -2.89 0.15
CA ILE A 165 -9.02 -3.78 -0.48
C ILE A 165 -9.65 -4.55 -1.64
N HIS A 166 -8.92 -4.67 -2.74
CA HIS A 166 -9.14 -5.64 -3.81
C HIS A 166 -7.98 -6.64 -3.79
N HIS A 167 -8.27 -7.92 -3.60
CA HIS A 167 -7.27 -8.96 -3.38
C HIS A 167 -7.75 -10.31 -3.95
N PRO A 168 -7.69 -10.48 -5.29
CA PRO A 168 -8.17 -11.70 -5.92
C PRO A 168 -7.31 -12.91 -5.52
N GLY A 169 -7.91 -14.09 -5.60
CA GLY A 169 -7.26 -15.32 -5.11
C GLY A 169 -5.92 -15.64 -5.78
N LEU A 170 -5.70 -15.24 -7.04
CA LEU A 170 -4.48 -15.57 -7.76
C LEU A 170 -3.25 -14.82 -7.22
N ILE A 171 -3.33 -13.51 -6.97
CA ILE A 171 -2.23 -12.76 -6.32
C ILE A 171 -2.04 -13.20 -4.86
N GLU A 172 -3.11 -13.46 -4.10
CA GLU A 172 -3.01 -13.94 -2.71
C GLU A 172 -2.23 -15.26 -2.63
N GLN A 173 -2.60 -16.25 -3.46
CA GLN A 173 -1.87 -17.53 -3.53
C GLN A 173 -0.41 -17.35 -3.97
N TYR A 174 -0.14 -16.38 -4.85
CA TYR A 174 1.23 -16.10 -5.27
C TYR A 174 2.07 -15.54 -4.11
N LEU A 175 1.53 -14.57 -3.38
CA LEU A 175 2.17 -13.94 -2.22
C LEU A 175 2.40 -14.93 -1.08
N ASP A 176 1.44 -15.81 -0.80
CA ASP A 176 1.57 -16.87 0.21
C ASP A 176 2.73 -17.82 -0.12
N ARG A 177 2.81 -18.27 -1.38
CA ARG A 177 3.93 -19.11 -1.84
C ARG A 177 5.26 -18.38 -1.78
N TRP A 178 5.31 -17.12 -2.20
CA TRP A 178 6.53 -16.31 -2.12
C TRP A 178 7.00 -16.15 -0.67
N ARG A 179 6.08 -15.88 0.27
CA ARG A 179 6.42 -15.72 1.69
C ARG A 179 6.90 -17.03 2.33
N ALA A 180 6.31 -18.17 1.98
CA ALA A 180 6.74 -19.48 2.48
C ALA A 180 8.19 -19.82 2.10
N GLN A 181 8.68 -19.29 0.97
CA GLN A 181 10.09 -19.45 0.55
C GLN A 181 11.07 -18.69 1.44
N LEU A 182 10.63 -17.63 2.14
CA LEU A 182 11.48 -16.86 3.05
C LEU A 182 11.74 -17.60 4.38
N VAL A 183 10.84 -18.51 4.76
CA VAL A 183 10.91 -19.31 5.99
C VAL A 183 11.66 -20.63 5.77
N THR A 184 11.68 -21.14 4.55
CA THR A 184 12.37 -22.39 4.21
C THR A 184 13.86 -22.10 3.94
N PRO A 185 14.81 -22.76 4.63
CA PRO A 185 16.23 -22.59 4.35
C PRO A 185 16.51 -22.87 2.87
N ARG A 186 17.18 -21.95 2.18
CA ARG A 186 17.66 -22.19 0.81
C ARG A 186 18.57 -23.42 0.82
N PRO A 187 18.30 -24.46 0.01
CA PRO A 187 19.24 -25.57 -0.15
C PRO A 187 20.57 -25.00 -0.63
N GLY A 188 21.62 -25.08 0.20
CA GLY A 188 22.96 -24.59 -0.12
C GLY A 188 23.50 -23.45 0.77
N MET A 189 22.74 -22.93 1.75
CA MET A 189 23.27 -21.99 2.75
C MET A 189 23.26 -22.56 4.18
N ALA A 190 23.74 -23.79 4.36
CA ALA A 190 24.18 -24.22 5.68
C ALA A 190 25.58 -23.65 5.92
N GLY A 191 25.67 -22.54 6.67
CA GLY A 191 26.94 -22.05 7.19
C GLY A 191 27.58 -23.11 8.11
N PRO A 192 28.91 -23.15 8.25
CA PRO A 192 29.58 -24.19 9.01
C PRO A 192 29.11 -24.17 10.46
N MET A 193 28.63 -25.32 10.97
CA MET A 193 28.40 -25.54 12.39
C MET A 193 29.73 -25.30 13.12
N SER A 194 29.77 -24.30 13.99
CA SER A 194 30.90 -24.09 14.90
C SER A 194 31.01 -25.32 15.80
N LYS A 195 32.10 -26.06 15.70
CA LYS A 195 32.44 -27.09 16.68
C LYS A 195 32.63 -26.40 18.04
N SER A 196 31.84 -26.80 19.02
CA SER A 196 32.06 -26.47 20.43
C SER A 196 33.42 -27.05 20.84
N VAL A 197 34.39 -26.19 21.13
CA VAL A 197 35.62 -26.58 21.81
C VAL A 197 35.24 -26.97 23.23
N SER A 198 35.32 -28.27 23.50
CA SER A 198 35.42 -28.80 24.85
C SER A 198 36.91 -28.81 25.15
N ASP A 199 37.37 -28.01 26.10
CA ASP A 199 38.69 -28.22 26.66
C ASP A 199 38.64 -28.24 28.18
N GLU A 200 39.02 -29.41 28.63
CA GLU A 200 39.28 -29.89 29.97
C GLU A 200 40.69 -29.45 30.37
N LYS A 201 40.81 -28.65 31.45
CA LYS A 201 41.81 -28.81 32.52
C LYS A 201 41.65 -27.76 33.61
#